data_AF-A0A961DWN0-F1
#
_entry.id   AF-A0A961DWN0-F1
#
_cell.length_a   1.000
_cell.length_b   1.000
_cell.length_c   1.000
_cell.angle_alpha   90.00
_cell.angle_beta   90.00
_cell.angle_gamma   90.00
#
_symmetry.space_group_name_H-M   'P 1'
#
loop_
_entity.id
_entity.type
_entity.pdbx_description
1 polymer ?
#
loop_
_entity_poly.entity_id
_entity_poly.type
_entity_poly.pdbx_seq_one_letter_code
_entity_poly.pdbx_strand_id
1 'polypeptide(L)'
;MAVMRKHARRAGTTAALTAVLWSAISAGTAAADATDDYPIPHRMIITTCTAEQIMAAARDVEPIYYERYMIDYNNKSPQIQQASQDYIHNFYAKTPAERRAWSEEMATNIYSDPLVFQWPNHAKLFFNNKGVAANTTDICEQYPVGDMSVWNW
;
A
#
# COMPACT_ATOMS: atom_id res chain seq x y z
N MET A 1 -69.58 37.75 37.46
CA MET A 1 -68.82 37.08 36.37
C MET A 1 -68.10 38.15 35.57
N ALA A 2 -66.80 38.32 35.77
CA ALA A 2 -65.93 39.11 34.89
C ALA A 2 -64.51 38.52 34.99
N VAL A 3 -64.03 38.03 33.85
CA VAL A 3 -62.77 37.30 33.66
C VAL A 3 -61.59 38.28 33.74
N MET A 4 -60.61 37.97 34.59
CA MET A 4 -59.36 38.71 34.74
C MET A 4 -58.53 38.61 33.45
N ARG A 5 -58.35 39.74 32.75
CA ARG A 5 -57.51 39.82 31.54
C ARG A 5 -56.03 39.99 31.93
N LYS A 6 -55.22 39.03 31.47
CA LYS A 6 -53.77 38.94 31.60
C LYS A 6 -53.08 40.09 30.87
N HIS A 7 -52.20 40.85 31.53
CA HIS A 7 -51.13 41.62 30.88
C HIS A 7 -49.83 41.53 31.71
N ALA A 8 -49.09 40.43 31.57
CA ALA A 8 -47.68 40.40 31.94
C ALA A 8 -46.87 40.71 30.68
N ARG A 9 -46.32 41.92 30.64
CA ARG A 9 -45.38 42.37 29.61
C ARG A 9 -44.01 41.73 29.84
N ARG A 10 -43.40 41.41 28.71
CA ARG A 10 -42.08 40.79 28.49
C ARG A 10 -40.96 41.44 29.30
N ALA A 11 -40.09 40.62 29.88
CA ALA A 11 -38.69 40.93 30.12
C ALA A 11 -37.88 39.68 29.73
N GLY A 12 -36.95 39.84 28.79
CA GLY A 12 -36.20 38.76 28.20
C GLY A 12 -35.04 38.27 29.08
N THR A 13 -34.68 37.01 28.90
CA THR A 13 -33.34 36.49 29.15
C THR A 13 -33.08 35.40 28.11
N THR A 14 -32.23 35.72 27.16
CA THR A 14 -31.49 34.78 26.32
C THR A 14 -30.79 33.75 27.20
N ALA A 15 -31.05 32.46 26.97
CA ALA A 15 -30.20 31.37 27.43
C ALA A 15 -30.17 30.31 26.33
N ALA A 16 -29.33 30.55 25.33
CA ALA A 16 -28.84 29.52 24.43
C ALA A 16 -27.78 28.71 25.19
N LEU A 17 -28.04 27.44 25.44
CA LEU A 17 -27.01 26.47 25.84
C LEU A 17 -27.28 25.16 25.08
N THR A 18 -26.89 25.15 23.81
CA THR A 18 -26.67 23.93 23.04
C THR A 18 -25.37 23.29 23.52
N ALA A 19 -25.47 22.34 24.45
CA ALA A 19 -24.34 21.48 24.79
C ALA A 19 -24.22 20.37 23.73
N VAL A 20 -23.53 20.67 22.62
CA VAL A 20 -23.04 19.62 21.71
C VAL A 20 -21.73 19.11 22.31
N LEU A 21 -21.80 17.97 22.99
CA LEU A 21 -20.62 17.24 23.43
C LEU A 21 -19.89 16.71 22.19
N TRP A 22 -18.83 17.40 21.79
CA TRP A 22 -17.83 16.86 20.86
C TRP A 22 -16.98 15.84 21.61
N SER A 23 -17.46 14.62 21.77
CA SER A 23 -16.58 13.49 22.01
C SER A 23 -15.82 13.22 20.72
N ALA A 24 -14.67 13.88 20.55
CA ALA A 24 -13.65 13.45 19.61
C ALA A 24 -13.08 12.13 20.13
N ILE A 25 -13.82 11.04 19.87
CA ILE A 25 -13.24 9.71 19.86
C ILE A 25 -12.20 9.80 18.74
N SER A 26 -10.93 9.89 19.10
CA SER A 26 -9.86 9.58 18.17
C SER A 26 -10.14 8.17 17.70
N ALA A 27 -10.77 8.04 16.53
CA ALA A 27 -10.83 6.79 15.81
C ALA A 27 -9.36 6.44 15.55
N GLY A 28 -8.79 5.59 16.39
CA GLY A 28 -7.53 4.95 16.07
C GLY A 28 -7.71 4.36 14.68
N THR A 29 -6.73 4.58 13.80
CA THR A 29 -6.70 3.89 12.52
C THR A 29 -6.86 2.41 12.80
N ALA A 30 -7.96 1.82 12.34
CA ALA A 30 -8.14 0.38 12.44
C ALA A 30 -6.99 -0.25 11.65
N ALA A 31 -5.99 -0.77 12.36
CA ALA A 31 -4.96 -1.57 11.73
C ALA A 31 -5.64 -2.85 11.24
N ALA A 32 -5.48 -3.16 9.95
CA ALA A 32 -5.87 -4.47 9.44
C ALA A 32 -5.13 -5.56 10.26
N ASP A 33 -5.67 -6.78 10.28
CA ASP A 33 -5.01 -7.96 10.90
C ASP A 33 -3.81 -8.43 10.05
N ALA A 34 -2.95 -7.47 9.68
CA ALA A 34 -1.70 -7.64 8.99
C ALA A 34 -0.71 -8.20 10.01
N THR A 35 -0.40 -9.49 9.86
CA THR A 35 0.80 -10.02 10.50
C THR A 35 2.02 -9.30 9.93
N ASP A 36 3.17 -9.38 10.61
CA ASP A 36 4.40 -8.71 10.15
C ASP A 36 4.77 -9.06 8.69
N ASP A 37 4.36 -10.26 8.26
CA ASP A 37 4.57 -10.80 6.91
C ASP A 37 3.37 -10.68 5.95
N TYR A 38 2.28 -9.99 6.30
CA TYR A 38 1.10 -9.85 5.44
C TYR A 38 0.67 -8.38 5.22
N PRO A 39 0.16 -8.04 4.02
CA PRO A 39 0.27 -8.77 2.76
C PRO A 39 1.68 -8.78 2.16
N ILE A 40 2.47 -7.75 2.42
CA ILE A 40 3.87 -7.66 2.00
C ILE A 40 4.79 -8.16 3.13
N PRO A 41 5.74 -9.08 2.87
CA PRO A 41 6.66 -9.61 3.89
C PRO A 41 7.50 -8.52 4.58
N HIS A 42 7.80 -8.68 5.87
CA HIS A 42 8.59 -7.70 6.64
C HIS A 42 9.91 -7.35 5.96
N ARG A 43 10.60 -8.36 5.44
CA ARG A 43 11.87 -8.20 4.72
C ARG A 43 11.77 -7.22 3.54
N MET A 44 10.65 -7.20 2.81
CA MET A 44 10.44 -6.26 1.69
C MET A 44 10.10 -4.85 2.19
N ILE A 45 9.55 -4.75 3.40
CA ILE A 45 9.29 -3.46 4.03
C ILE A 45 10.60 -2.81 4.48
N ILE A 46 11.54 -3.57 5.05
CA ILE A 46 12.78 -3.02 5.61
C ILE A 46 13.99 -3.06 4.68
N THR A 47 13.92 -3.78 3.56
CA THR A 47 15.08 -3.94 2.65
C THR A 47 15.58 -2.61 2.10
N THR A 48 16.90 -2.52 1.96
CA THR A 48 17.66 -1.45 1.29
C THR A 48 17.85 -1.73 -0.20
N CYS A 49 17.55 -2.94 -0.67
CA CYS A 49 17.73 -3.33 -2.06
C CYS A 49 16.74 -2.61 -3.00
N THR A 50 17.19 -2.36 -4.23
CA THR A 50 16.32 -1.85 -5.29
C THR A 50 15.53 -2.95 -5.97
N ALA A 51 14.53 -2.55 -6.77
CA ALA A 51 13.79 -3.46 -7.64
C ALA A 51 14.71 -4.31 -8.52
N GLU A 52 15.71 -3.68 -9.13
CA GLU A 52 16.67 -4.32 -10.05
C GLU A 52 17.55 -5.31 -9.31
N GLN A 53 17.96 -5.01 -8.07
CA GLN A 53 18.73 -5.94 -7.25
C GLN A 53 17.91 -7.18 -6.87
N ILE A 54 16.63 -6.98 -6.52
CA ILE A 54 15.69 -8.09 -6.27
C ILE A 54 15.47 -8.92 -7.53
N MET A 55 15.30 -8.26 -8.68
CA MET A 55 15.10 -8.93 -9.96
C MET A 55 16.35 -9.70 -10.42
N ALA A 56 17.53 -9.13 -10.26
CA ALA A 56 18.82 -9.78 -10.56
C ALA A 56 19.04 -10.99 -9.66
N ALA A 57 18.76 -10.86 -8.35
CA ALA A 57 18.76 -12.00 -7.44
C ALA A 57 17.78 -13.07 -7.88
N ALA A 58 16.56 -12.68 -8.28
CA ALA A 58 15.56 -13.64 -8.74
C ALA A 58 16.00 -14.40 -9.99
N ARG A 59 16.67 -13.74 -10.94
CA ARG A 59 17.24 -14.38 -12.12
C ARG A 59 18.21 -15.50 -11.75
N ASP A 60 18.98 -15.33 -10.69
CA ASP A 60 20.07 -16.25 -10.36
C ASP A 60 19.64 -17.34 -9.36
N VAL A 61 18.87 -17.02 -8.32
CA VAL A 61 18.45 -17.99 -7.28
C VAL A 61 17.02 -18.51 -7.44
N GLU A 62 16.19 -17.83 -8.23
CA GLU A 62 14.80 -18.22 -8.50
C GLU A 62 14.48 -18.20 -10.01
N PRO A 63 15.33 -18.79 -10.88
CA PRO A 63 15.30 -18.58 -12.33
C PRO A 63 13.95 -18.92 -12.95
N ILE A 64 13.26 -19.96 -12.45
CA ILE A 64 11.93 -20.35 -12.94
C ILE A 64 10.90 -19.25 -12.69
N TYR A 65 10.98 -18.53 -11.56
CA TYR A 65 10.08 -17.43 -11.25
C TYR A 65 10.43 -16.16 -12.02
N TYR A 66 11.73 -15.88 -12.20
CA TYR A 66 12.18 -14.78 -13.04
C TYR A 66 11.74 -14.97 -14.50
N GLU A 67 12.03 -16.11 -15.11
CA GLU A 67 11.63 -16.41 -16.49
C GLU A 67 10.11 -16.33 -16.67
N ARG A 68 9.33 -16.91 -15.76
CA ARG A 68 7.86 -16.81 -15.82
C ARG A 68 7.38 -15.36 -15.72
N TYR A 69 8.00 -14.56 -14.85
CA TYR A 69 7.67 -13.15 -14.72
C TYR A 69 7.98 -12.39 -16.02
N MET A 70 9.18 -12.60 -16.59
CA MET A 70 9.61 -11.92 -17.81
C MET A 70 8.81 -12.35 -19.04
N ILE A 71 8.42 -13.63 -19.15
CA ILE A 71 7.49 -14.11 -20.19
C ILE A 71 6.15 -13.38 -20.07
N ASP A 72 5.56 -13.29 -18.86
CA ASP A 72 4.28 -12.60 -18.66
C ASP A 72 4.40 -11.09 -18.93
N TYR A 73 5.49 -10.47 -18.47
CA TYR A 73 5.85 -9.07 -18.68
C TYR A 73 5.97 -8.72 -20.18
N ASN A 74 6.75 -9.50 -20.93
CA ASN A 74 6.98 -9.30 -22.36
C ASN A 74 5.72 -9.54 -23.21
N ASN A 75 4.73 -10.27 -22.68
CA ASN A 75 3.42 -10.43 -23.30
C ASN A 75 2.47 -9.24 -23.03
N LYS A 76 2.86 -8.25 -22.22
CA LYS A 76 2.06 -7.04 -21.98
C LYS A 76 2.37 -5.94 -22.98
N SER A 77 1.44 -4.99 -23.11
CA SER A 77 1.71 -3.78 -23.90
C SER A 77 2.80 -2.93 -23.25
N PRO A 78 3.51 -2.08 -24.03
CA PRO A 78 4.53 -1.18 -23.48
C PRO A 78 4.02 -0.30 -22.33
N GLN A 79 2.74 0.09 -22.36
CA GLN A 79 2.14 0.90 -21.30
C GLN A 79 2.05 0.13 -19.97
N ILE A 80 1.67 -1.15 -20.01
CA ILE A 80 1.59 -1.99 -18.81
C ILE A 80 2.98 -2.36 -18.31
N GLN A 81 3.91 -2.59 -19.23
CA GLN A 81 5.32 -2.79 -18.90
C GLN A 81 5.88 -1.60 -18.12
N GLN A 82 5.67 -0.37 -18.61
CA GLN A 82 6.08 0.85 -17.90
C GLN A 82 5.37 1.00 -16.55
N ALA A 83 4.04 0.85 -16.53
CA ALA A 83 3.27 0.97 -15.29
C ALA A 83 3.72 -0.01 -14.20
N SER A 84 4.20 -1.20 -14.60
CA SER A 84 4.72 -2.20 -13.68
C SER A 84 6.09 -1.84 -13.11
N GLN A 85 6.99 -1.30 -13.95
CA GLN A 85 8.26 -0.75 -13.48
C GLN A 85 7.99 0.40 -12.50
N ASP A 86 7.15 1.37 -12.89
CA ASP A 86 6.80 2.53 -12.07
C ASP A 86 6.18 2.10 -10.73
N TYR A 87 5.25 1.14 -10.73
CA TYR A 87 4.62 0.61 -9.53
C TYR A 87 5.67 0.05 -8.55
N ILE A 88 6.58 -0.79 -9.05
CA ILE A 88 7.59 -1.43 -8.22
C ILE A 88 8.66 -0.43 -7.77
N HIS A 89 9.12 0.47 -8.63
CA HIS A 89 10.04 1.55 -8.26
C HIS A 89 9.43 2.45 -7.18
N ASN A 90 8.15 2.81 -7.30
CA ASN A 90 7.44 3.60 -6.29
C ASN A 90 7.37 2.88 -4.93
N PHE A 91 7.21 1.56 -4.92
CA PHE A 91 7.28 0.77 -3.69
C PHE A 91 8.68 0.83 -3.07
N TYR A 92 9.74 0.55 -3.84
CA TYR A 92 11.11 0.56 -3.33
C TYR A 92 11.65 1.97 -3.02
N ALA A 93 11.08 3.03 -3.57
CA ALA A 93 11.46 4.42 -3.24
C ALA A 93 10.93 4.89 -1.86
N LYS A 94 9.95 4.19 -1.29
CA LYS A 94 9.30 4.56 -0.02
C LYS A 94 10.14 4.19 1.20
N THR A 95 9.94 4.96 2.27
CA THR A 95 10.44 4.60 3.61
C THR A 95 9.76 3.32 4.12
N PRO A 96 10.35 2.60 5.09
CA PRO A 96 9.71 1.42 5.68
C PRO A 96 8.30 1.69 6.24
N ALA A 97 8.08 2.87 6.84
CA ALA A 97 6.77 3.26 7.35
C ALA A 97 5.74 3.44 6.21
N GLU A 98 6.13 4.08 5.11
CA GLU A 98 5.26 4.25 3.94
C GLU A 98 5.00 2.93 3.20
N ARG A 99 5.99 2.03 3.12
CA ARG A 99 5.79 0.68 2.57
C ARG A 99 4.81 -0.13 3.44
N ARG A 100 4.89 0.02 4.76
CA ARG A 100 3.93 -0.64 5.68
C ARG A 100 2.53 -0.09 5.50
N ALA A 101 2.37 1.24 5.42
CA ALA A 101 1.08 1.86 5.13
C ALA A 101 0.52 1.42 3.76
N TRP A 102 1.37 1.30 2.73
CA TRP A 102 0.97 0.74 1.43
C TRP A 102 0.46 -0.70 1.60
N SER A 103 1.21 -1.54 2.31
CA SER A 103 0.83 -2.93 2.57
C SER A 103 -0.54 -3.03 3.27
N GLU A 104 -0.83 -2.15 4.24
CA GLU A 104 -2.14 -2.10 4.92
C GLU A 104 -3.28 -1.65 3.98
N GLU A 105 -3.03 -0.66 3.14
CA GLU A 105 -3.98 -0.18 2.14
C GLU A 105 -4.32 -1.29 1.11
N MET A 106 -3.31 -2.04 0.67
CA MET A 106 -3.51 -3.21 -0.21
C MET A 106 -4.37 -4.30 0.42
N ALA A 107 -4.28 -4.49 1.75
CA ALA A 107 -5.05 -5.50 2.46
C ALA A 107 -6.54 -5.15 2.59
N THR A 108 -6.88 -3.86 2.54
CA THR A 108 -8.20 -3.36 2.90
C THR A 108 -8.94 -2.70 1.74
N ASN A 109 -8.22 -2.23 0.72
CA ASN A 109 -8.79 -1.57 -0.43
C ASN A 109 -8.39 -2.27 -1.73
N ILE A 110 -9.35 -2.97 -2.35
CA ILE A 110 -9.16 -3.66 -3.63
C ILE A 110 -8.80 -2.71 -4.79
N TYR A 111 -9.08 -1.41 -4.65
CA TYR A 111 -8.80 -0.39 -5.66
C TYR A 111 -7.47 0.34 -5.44
N SER A 112 -6.74 0.02 -4.37
CA SER A 112 -5.42 0.60 -4.08
C SER A 112 -4.36 0.26 -5.13
N ASP A 113 -4.55 -0.86 -5.82
CA ASP A 113 -3.71 -1.35 -6.89
C ASP A 113 -4.55 -1.52 -8.17
N PRO A 114 -4.65 -0.48 -9.02
CA PRO A 114 -5.40 -0.59 -10.27
C PRO A 114 -4.69 -1.48 -11.31
N LEU A 115 -3.39 -1.74 -11.15
CA LEU A 115 -2.61 -2.55 -12.08
C LEU A 115 -2.96 -4.04 -11.93
N VAL A 116 -3.38 -4.47 -10.74
CA VAL A 116 -3.84 -5.86 -10.49
C VAL A 116 -4.95 -6.31 -11.45
N PHE A 117 -5.82 -5.39 -11.89
CA PHE A 117 -6.92 -5.71 -12.81
C PHE A 117 -6.46 -5.90 -14.26
N GLN A 118 -5.30 -5.37 -14.62
CA GLN A 118 -4.71 -5.50 -15.96
C GLN A 118 -3.64 -6.60 -16.00
N TRP A 119 -2.93 -6.77 -14.88
CA TRP A 119 -1.93 -7.81 -14.70
C TRP A 119 -1.83 -8.23 -13.23
N PRO A 120 -2.53 -9.30 -12.81
CA PRO A 120 -2.52 -9.78 -11.43
C PRO A 120 -1.14 -10.24 -10.92
N ASN A 121 -0.20 -10.56 -11.82
CA ASN A 121 1.14 -11.02 -11.46
C ASN A 121 2.20 -9.90 -11.46
N HIS A 122 1.85 -8.63 -11.66
CA HIS A 122 2.85 -7.55 -11.83
C HIS A 122 3.84 -7.41 -10.65
N ALA A 123 3.44 -7.78 -9.43
CA ALA A 123 4.28 -7.77 -8.23
C ALA A 123 4.70 -9.18 -7.73
N LYS A 124 4.42 -10.25 -8.49
CA LYS A 124 4.70 -11.65 -8.08
C LYS A 124 6.16 -11.93 -7.78
N LEU A 125 7.07 -11.37 -8.56
CA LEU A 125 8.51 -11.59 -8.40
C LEU A 125 9.06 -10.88 -7.15
N PHE A 126 8.45 -9.76 -6.77
CA PHE A 126 8.98 -8.86 -5.75
C PHE A 126 8.47 -9.20 -4.35
N PHE A 127 7.15 -9.31 -4.15
CA PHE A 127 6.61 -9.52 -2.80
C PHE A 127 5.36 -10.41 -2.71
N ASN A 128 4.63 -10.66 -3.80
CA ASN A 128 3.44 -11.54 -3.70
C ASN A 128 3.82 -13.03 -3.58
N ASN A 129 5.04 -13.42 -3.98
CA ASN A 129 5.60 -14.73 -3.66
C ASN A 129 6.59 -14.61 -2.49
N LYS A 130 6.14 -14.97 -1.29
CA LYS A 130 6.93 -14.84 -0.06
C LYS A 130 8.23 -15.64 -0.06
N GLY A 131 8.27 -16.79 -0.74
CA GLY A 131 9.48 -17.62 -0.85
C GLY A 131 10.53 -16.98 -1.75
N VAL A 132 10.12 -16.47 -2.91
CA VAL A 132 11.00 -15.70 -3.82
C VAL A 132 11.47 -14.43 -3.14
N ALA A 133 10.56 -13.70 -2.48
CA ALA A 133 10.92 -12.52 -1.72
C ALA A 133 11.95 -12.84 -0.63
N ALA A 134 11.83 -14.01 0.00
CA ALA A 134 12.79 -14.45 1.00
C ALA A 134 14.19 -14.64 0.42
N ASN A 135 14.31 -15.51 -0.57
CA ASN A 135 15.58 -15.91 -1.14
C ASN A 135 16.28 -14.75 -1.87
N THR A 136 15.53 -13.85 -2.51
CA THR A 136 16.10 -12.70 -3.21
C THR A 136 16.62 -11.63 -2.26
N THR A 137 15.91 -11.33 -1.16
CA THR A 137 16.42 -10.36 -0.17
C THR A 137 17.71 -10.83 0.51
N ASP A 138 17.91 -12.14 0.66
CA ASP A 138 19.10 -12.69 1.33
C ASP A 138 20.41 -12.41 0.55
N ILE A 139 20.34 -12.13 -0.75
CA ILE A 139 21.52 -11.94 -1.60
C ILE A 139 21.51 -10.66 -2.46
N CYS A 140 20.45 -9.86 -2.44
CA CYS A 140 20.26 -8.76 -3.38
C CYS A 140 21.35 -7.69 -3.35
N GLU A 141 22.02 -7.47 -2.21
CA GLU A 141 23.12 -6.52 -2.09
C GLU A 141 24.36 -6.89 -2.91
N GLN A 142 24.45 -8.12 -3.43
CA GLN A 142 25.53 -8.57 -4.32
C GLN A 142 25.39 -8.05 -5.76
N TYR A 143 24.22 -7.50 -6.11
CA TYR A 143 23.90 -7.06 -7.46
C TYR A 143 24.04 -5.54 -7.62
N PRO A 144 24.34 -5.04 -8.84
CA PRO A 144 24.40 -3.62 -9.10
C PRO A 144 23.07 -2.92 -8.83
N VAL A 145 23.14 -1.78 -8.16
CA VAL A 145 21.99 -0.90 -7.91
C VAL A 145 21.49 -0.30 -9.22
N GLY A 146 20.19 -0.43 -9.50
CA GLY A 146 19.54 0.23 -10.64
C GLY A 146 19.96 -0.27 -12.02
N ASP A 147 20.48 -1.50 -12.13
CA ASP A 147 20.77 -2.12 -13.43
C ASP A 147 19.48 -2.44 -14.19
N MET A 148 19.01 -1.48 -14.99
CA MET A 148 17.79 -1.62 -15.79
C MET A 148 17.89 -2.70 -16.88
N SER A 149 19.06 -3.28 -17.15
CA SER A 149 19.19 -4.34 -18.16
C SER A 149 18.42 -5.60 -17.79
N VAL A 150 18.14 -5.83 -16.49
CA VAL A 150 17.40 -6.99 -15.99
C VAL A 150 15.94 -7.04 -16.45
N TRP A 151 15.38 -5.91 -16.89
CA TRP A 151 14.05 -5.82 -17.48
C TRP A 151 14.02 -6.20 -18.97
N ASN A 152 15.19 -6.39 -19.60
CA ASN A 152 15.32 -6.78 -21.00
C ASN A 152 15.70 -8.27 -21.09
N TRP A 153 14.70 -9.15 -21.09
CA TRP A 153 14.83 -10.61 -21.23
C TRP A 153 14.38 -11.09 -22.61
#